data_AF-A0A2N2SQQ2-F1
#
_entry.id   AF-A0A2N2SQQ2-F1
#
_cell.length_a   1.000
_cell.length_b   1.000
_cell.length_c   1.000
_cell.angle_alpha   90.00
_cell.angle_beta   90.00
_cell.angle_gamma   90.00
#
_symmetry.space_group_name_H-M   'P 1'
#
loop_
_entity.id
_entity.type
_entity.pdbx_description
1 polymer ?
#
loop_
_entity_poly.entity_id
_entity_poly.type
_entity_poly.pdbx_seq_one_letter_code
_entity_poly.pdbx_strand_id
1 'polypeptide(L)'
;MSLESAMLPDVIRHAAGLSRFLQRMLDSRPWLAESLAASVDRAIGGDDMRAFIDARGADEAQLRPTLRHLRTWVICHLIVRDLGDRADLPEVTETMTVLAEVAVRHAHDVLREPLVQRYGQPLSPSGWEQELLVIGMGKLGGRELNVSSDIDLIFTYPEDGDTGGKKVISNFEFFERLGKQLIQALADVTEHGQVFRVDMRLRPNGDSGPLVASFD
;
A
#
# COMPACT_ATOMS: atom_id res chain seq x y z
N MET A 1 31.97 6.49 -6.87
CA MET A 1 31.30 5.43 -7.65
C MET A 1 31.83 4.11 -7.10
N SER A 2 31.07 3.46 -6.21
CA SER A 2 31.50 2.19 -5.58
C SER A 2 31.56 1.06 -6.61
N LEU A 3 32.40 0.05 -6.37
CA LEU A 3 32.62 -1.11 -7.24
C LEU A 3 31.32 -1.89 -7.57
N GLU A 4 30.30 -1.81 -6.73
CA GLU A 4 28.99 -2.46 -6.93
C GLU A 4 28.19 -1.86 -8.10
N SER A 5 28.38 -0.57 -8.40
CA SER A 5 27.63 0.13 -9.45
C SER A 5 28.01 -0.36 -10.86
N ALA A 6 29.20 -0.94 -11.04
CA ALA A 6 29.68 -1.48 -12.32
C ALA A 6 29.09 -2.85 -12.70
N MET A 7 28.42 -3.53 -11.77
CA MET A 7 27.79 -4.85 -12.01
C MET A 7 26.29 -4.77 -12.31
N LEU A 8 25.68 -3.58 -12.17
CA LEU A 8 24.26 -3.37 -12.49
C LEU A 8 24.00 -3.46 -14.00
N PRO A 9 22.89 -4.05 -14.46
CA PRO A 9 22.44 -3.94 -15.85
C PRO A 9 22.54 -2.52 -16.43
N ASP A 10 22.93 -2.41 -17.71
CA ASP A 10 23.14 -1.12 -18.40
C ASP A 10 21.94 -0.18 -18.30
N VAL A 11 20.72 -0.73 -18.43
CA VAL A 11 19.47 0.04 -18.32
C VAL A 11 19.32 0.73 -16.95
N ILE A 12 19.72 0.06 -15.87
CA ILE A 12 19.66 0.62 -14.51
C ILE A 12 20.69 1.74 -14.36
N ARG A 13 21.92 1.53 -14.84
CA ARG A 13 22.98 2.55 -14.82
C ARG A 13 22.59 3.79 -15.61
N HIS A 14 22.04 3.58 -16.81
CA HIS A 14 21.57 4.66 -17.66
C HIS A 14 20.49 5.50 -16.96
N ALA A 15 19.44 4.85 -16.45
CA ALA A 15 18.37 5.51 -15.71
C ALA A 15 18.87 6.23 -14.44
N ALA A 16 19.84 5.64 -13.71
CA ALA A 16 20.44 6.28 -12.53
C ALA A 16 21.23 7.56 -12.89
N GLY A 17 21.83 7.61 -14.08
CA GLY A 17 22.46 8.82 -14.62
C GLY A 17 21.46 9.95 -14.96
N LEU A 18 20.20 9.58 -15.22
CA LEU A 18 19.12 10.52 -15.56
C LEU A 18 18.27 10.93 -14.34
N SER A 19 18.20 10.09 -13.30
CA SER A 19 17.35 10.30 -12.11
C SER A 19 18.16 10.38 -10.82
N ARG A 20 18.30 11.60 -10.28
CA ARG A 20 18.88 11.84 -8.94
C ARG A 20 18.12 11.13 -7.82
N PHE A 21 16.82 10.87 -8.01
CA PHE A 21 16.05 10.09 -7.04
C PHE A 21 16.52 8.63 -7.03
N LEU A 22 16.58 7.99 -8.21
CA LEU A 22 17.01 6.60 -8.34
C LEU A 22 18.44 6.42 -7.84
N GLN A 23 19.35 7.33 -8.20
CA GLN A 23 20.73 7.32 -7.72
C GLN A 23 20.79 7.31 -6.18
N ARG A 24 20.09 8.24 -5.51
CA ARG A 24 20.05 8.28 -4.04
C ARG A 24 19.45 7.02 -3.42
N MET A 25 18.43 6.42 -4.06
CA MET A 25 17.83 5.19 -3.56
C MET A 25 18.81 4.02 -3.66
N LEU A 26 19.50 3.85 -4.78
CA LEU A 26 20.53 2.83 -4.96
C LEU A 26 21.70 3.01 -3.98
N ASP A 27 22.17 4.25 -3.79
CA ASP A 27 23.29 4.55 -2.89
C ASP A 27 22.98 4.27 -1.41
N SER A 28 21.71 4.41 -1.00
CA SER A 28 21.28 4.26 0.39
C SER A 28 20.67 2.90 0.71
N ARG A 29 20.41 2.05 -0.28
CA ARG A 29 19.68 0.78 -0.13
C ARG A 29 20.32 -0.33 -0.98
N PRO A 30 21.35 -1.02 -0.47
CA PRO A 30 22.04 -2.07 -1.23
C PRO A 30 21.12 -3.18 -1.75
N TRP A 31 20.08 -3.56 -0.98
CA TRP A 31 19.09 -4.57 -1.37
C TRP A 31 18.32 -4.22 -2.65
N LEU A 32 18.21 -2.93 -2.99
CA LEU A 32 17.43 -2.45 -4.12
C LEU A 32 18.09 -2.81 -5.45
N ALA A 33 19.43 -2.76 -5.51
CA ALA A 33 20.20 -3.10 -6.69
C ALA A 33 19.89 -4.51 -7.20
N GLU A 34 19.94 -5.49 -6.29
CA GLU A 34 19.63 -6.89 -6.58
C GLU A 34 18.16 -7.07 -6.99
N SER A 35 17.24 -6.45 -6.26
CA SER A 35 15.80 -6.53 -6.54
C SER A 35 15.41 -5.93 -7.89
N LEU A 36 16.11 -4.87 -8.34
CA LEU A 36 15.90 -4.28 -9.66
C LEU A 36 16.53 -5.14 -10.75
N ALA A 37 17.77 -5.62 -10.56
CA ALA A 37 18.43 -6.47 -11.53
C ALA A 37 17.63 -7.76 -11.83
N ALA A 38 16.94 -8.29 -10.83
CA ALA A 38 16.10 -9.48 -10.97
C ALA A 38 14.77 -9.24 -11.70
N SER A 39 14.25 -8.01 -11.75
CA SER A 39 12.90 -7.74 -12.27
C SER A 39 12.83 -6.82 -13.50
N VAL A 40 13.81 -5.94 -13.71
CA VAL A 40 13.71 -4.80 -14.64
C VAL A 40 13.41 -5.15 -16.11
N ASP A 41 13.73 -6.37 -16.54
CA ASP A 41 13.51 -6.82 -17.92
C ASP A 41 12.04 -7.13 -18.25
N ARG A 42 11.15 -7.17 -17.25
CA ARG A 42 9.70 -7.36 -17.44
C ARG A 42 8.88 -6.42 -16.55
N ALA A 43 7.60 -6.26 -16.88
CA ALA A 43 6.64 -5.66 -15.96
C ALA A 43 6.48 -6.50 -14.69
N ILE A 44 6.17 -5.84 -13.58
CA ILE A 44 5.84 -6.48 -12.30
C ILE A 44 4.37 -6.30 -11.96
N GLY A 45 3.77 -7.32 -11.35
CA GLY A 45 2.36 -7.34 -10.99
C GLY A 45 2.13 -7.65 -9.51
N GLY A 46 0.87 -7.89 -9.16
CA GLY A 46 0.47 -8.11 -7.78
C GLY A 46 1.12 -9.36 -7.14
N ASP A 47 1.36 -10.41 -7.93
CA ASP A 47 2.07 -11.61 -7.44
C ASP A 47 3.50 -11.30 -7.03
N ASP A 48 4.22 -10.49 -7.82
CA ASP A 48 5.59 -10.10 -7.50
C ASP A 48 5.64 -9.25 -6.23
N MET A 49 4.67 -8.35 -6.06
CA MET A 49 4.56 -7.49 -4.87
C MET A 49 4.21 -8.29 -3.62
N ARG A 50 3.32 -9.28 -3.72
CA ARG A 50 3.02 -10.21 -2.62
C ARG A 50 4.23 -11.05 -2.24
N ALA A 51 4.92 -11.63 -3.22
CA ALA A 51 6.16 -12.37 -2.98
C ALA A 51 7.24 -11.50 -2.31
N PHE A 52 7.34 -10.22 -2.69
CA PHE A 52 8.25 -9.27 -2.05
C PHE A 52 7.92 -9.02 -0.57
N ILE A 53 6.63 -8.92 -0.24
CA ILE A 53 6.12 -8.76 1.13
C ILE A 53 6.42 -10.04 1.94
N ASP A 54 6.03 -11.21 1.42
CA ASP A 54 6.16 -12.50 2.11
C ASP A 54 7.62 -12.79 2.51
N ALA A 55 8.57 -12.44 1.63
CA ALA A 55 10.00 -12.62 1.89
C ALA A 55 10.55 -11.76 3.05
N ARG A 56 9.82 -10.72 3.50
CA ARG A 56 10.24 -9.77 4.55
C ARG A 56 9.44 -9.90 5.85
N GLY A 57 8.42 -10.73 5.87
CA GLY A 57 7.53 -10.90 7.01
C GLY A 57 6.25 -10.07 6.88
N ALA A 58 5.16 -10.70 7.30
CA ALA A 58 3.79 -10.21 7.15
C ALA A 58 3.13 -9.85 8.50
N ASP A 59 3.91 -9.64 9.56
CA ASP A 59 3.39 -9.29 10.88
C ASP A 59 3.26 -7.76 11.07
N GLU A 60 2.54 -7.36 12.12
CA GLU A 60 2.30 -5.93 12.44
C GLU A 60 3.61 -5.15 12.65
N ALA A 61 4.64 -5.79 13.19
CA ALA A 61 5.93 -5.15 13.46
C ALA A 61 6.70 -4.84 12.16
N GLN A 62 6.59 -5.70 11.15
CA GLN A 62 7.22 -5.51 9.84
C GLN A 62 6.35 -4.76 8.83
N LEU A 63 5.05 -4.60 9.09
CA LEU A 63 4.11 -3.97 8.16
C LEU A 63 4.60 -2.63 7.61
N ARG A 64 4.94 -1.67 8.49
CA ARG A 64 5.29 -0.31 8.07
C ARG A 64 6.61 -0.27 7.27
N PRO A 65 7.73 -0.87 7.71
CA PRO A 65 8.94 -0.95 6.92
C PRO A 65 8.74 -1.68 5.58
N THR A 66 8.07 -2.84 5.58
CA THR A 66 7.88 -3.67 4.39
C THR A 66 7.12 -2.94 3.29
N LEU A 67 6.03 -2.22 3.60
CA LEU A 67 5.30 -1.45 2.59
C LEU A 67 6.11 -0.30 1.99
N ARG A 68 7.00 0.32 2.78
CA ARG A 68 7.88 1.41 2.29
C ARG A 68 9.01 0.85 1.41
N HIS A 69 9.55 -0.31 1.76
CA HIS A 69 10.47 -1.05 0.89
C HIS A 69 9.81 -1.48 -0.42
N LEU A 70 8.57 -2.01 -0.34
CA LEU A 70 7.80 -2.39 -1.51
C LEU A 70 7.60 -1.20 -2.45
N ARG A 71 7.08 -0.07 -1.93
CA ARG A 71 6.95 1.17 -2.72
C ARG A 71 8.28 1.59 -3.33
N THR A 72 9.36 1.57 -2.55
CA THR A 72 10.68 1.98 -3.03
C THR A 72 11.10 1.15 -4.24
N TRP A 73 10.95 -0.17 -4.15
CA TRP A 73 11.27 -1.08 -5.24
C TRP A 73 10.41 -0.83 -6.47
N VAL A 74 9.08 -0.77 -6.31
CA VAL A 74 8.14 -0.56 -7.42
C VAL A 74 8.39 0.77 -8.14
N ILE A 75 8.56 1.87 -7.39
CA ILE A 75 8.83 3.19 -7.97
C ILE A 75 10.17 3.20 -8.72
N CYS A 76 11.22 2.62 -8.13
CA CYS A 76 12.51 2.57 -8.80
C CYS A 76 12.48 1.67 -10.04
N HIS A 77 11.74 0.56 -9.98
CA HIS A 77 11.52 -0.34 -11.12
C HIS A 77 10.82 0.39 -12.28
N LEU A 78 9.74 1.13 -11.99
CA LEU A 78 9.06 1.95 -12.98
C LEU A 78 9.96 3.04 -13.55
N ILE A 79 10.73 3.74 -12.73
CA ILE A 79 11.68 4.76 -13.21
C ILE A 79 12.68 4.17 -14.20
N VAL A 80 13.23 2.98 -13.90
CA VAL A 80 14.20 2.37 -14.82
C VAL A 80 13.54 1.95 -16.12
N ARG A 81 12.34 1.38 -16.07
CA ARG A 81 11.65 0.92 -17.29
C ARG A 81 11.13 2.07 -18.14
N ASP A 82 10.55 3.11 -17.53
CA ASP A 82 10.07 4.32 -18.21
C ASP A 82 11.22 5.07 -18.88
N LEU A 83 12.29 5.41 -18.15
CA LEU A 83 13.47 6.08 -18.72
C LEU A 83 14.26 5.21 -19.70
N GLY A 84 14.06 3.90 -19.65
CA GLY A 84 14.65 2.93 -20.57
C GLY A 84 13.82 2.64 -21.82
N ASP A 85 12.67 3.32 -22.00
CA ASP A 85 11.70 3.09 -23.08
C ASP A 85 11.17 1.64 -23.12
N ARG A 86 10.96 1.05 -21.93
CA ARG A 86 10.52 -0.34 -21.72
C ARG A 86 9.13 -0.47 -21.10
N ALA A 87 8.58 0.62 -20.58
CA ALA A 87 7.24 0.70 -20.02
C ALA A 87 6.50 1.88 -20.65
N ASP A 88 5.27 1.65 -21.09
CA ASP A 88 4.39 2.70 -21.56
C ASP A 88 3.52 3.26 -20.42
N LEU A 89 2.75 4.31 -20.71
CA LEU A 89 1.87 4.93 -19.71
C LEU A 89 0.88 3.92 -19.08
N PRO A 90 0.20 3.04 -19.85
CA PRO A 90 -0.62 1.98 -19.29
C PRO A 90 0.10 1.08 -18.27
N GLU A 91 1.32 0.62 -18.57
CA GLU A 91 2.11 -0.19 -17.63
C GLU A 91 2.38 0.59 -16.33
N VAL A 92 2.80 1.85 -16.44
CA VAL A 92 3.08 2.71 -15.28
C VAL A 92 1.84 2.88 -14.42
N THR A 93 0.69 3.20 -15.02
CA THR A 93 -0.53 3.47 -14.26
C THR A 93 -1.13 2.22 -13.64
N GLU A 94 -1.11 1.10 -14.36
CA GLU A 94 -1.59 -0.19 -13.85
C GLU A 94 -0.70 -0.67 -12.71
N THR A 95 0.63 -0.59 -12.84
CA THR A 95 1.56 -1.00 -11.78
C THR A 95 1.37 -0.16 -10.51
N MET A 96 1.17 1.15 -10.65
CA MET A 96 0.88 2.04 -9.51
C MET A 96 -0.47 1.73 -8.85
N THR A 97 -1.49 1.41 -9.63
CA THR A 97 -2.80 0.95 -9.14
C THR A 97 -2.67 -0.35 -8.36
N VAL A 98 -1.98 -1.33 -8.93
CA VAL A 98 -1.74 -2.64 -8.28
C VAL A 98 -0.94 -2.48 -7.00
N LEU A 99 0.06 -1.59 -6.96
CA LEU A 99 0.79 -1.28 -5.74
C LEU A 99 -0.14 -0.75 -4.63
N ALA A 100 -1.06 0.16 -4.96
CA ALA A 100 -2.01 0.69 -4.00
C ALA A 100 -2.95 -0.41 -3.48
N GLU A 101 -3.51 -1.23 -4.36
CA GLU A 101 -4.39 -2.35 -3.99
C GLU A 101 -3.69 -3.37 -3.09
N VAL A 102 -2.47 -3.79 -3.46
CA VAL A 102 -1.68 -4.75 -2.67
C VAL A 102 -1.32 -4.18 -1.30
N ALA A 103 -0.87 -2.91 -1.25
CA ALA A 103 -0.50 -2.27 0.00
C ALA A 103 -1.69 -2.09 0.96
N VAL A 104 -2.84 -1.64 0.43
CA VAL A 104 -4.07 -1.46 1.21
C VAL A 104 -4.58 -2.79 1.74
N ARG A 105 -4.66 -3.83 0.89
CA ARG A 105 -5.14 -5.16 1.30
C ARG A 105 -4.23 -5.78 2.35
N HIS A 106 -2.91 -5.77 2.11
CA HIS A 106 -1.97 -6.32 3.07
C HIS A 106 -2.02 -5.60 4.42
N ALA A 107 -2.07 -4.26 4.43
CA ALA A 107 -2.22 -3.50 5.67
C ALA A 107 -3.55 -3.78 6.39
N HIS A 108 -4.65 -3.89 5.65
CA HIS A 108 -5.94 -4.25 6.21
C HIS A 108 -5.87 -5.58 6.97
N ASP A 109 -5.36 -6.63 6.32
CA ASP A 109 -5.35 -7.98 6.88
C ASP A 109 -4.48 -8.06 8.14
N VAL A 110 -3.28 -7.47 8.08
CA VAL A 110 -2.33 -7.45 9.20
C VAL A 110 -2.85 -6.66 10.40
N LEU A 111 -3.49 -5.51 10.18
CA LEU A 111 -4.01 -4.66 11.25
C LEU A 111 -5.32 -5.20 11.85
N ARG A 112 -6.11 -5.93 11.06
CA ARG A 112 -7.36 -6.53 11.51
C ARG A 112 -7.11 -7.65 12.52
N GLU A 113 -6.08 -8.46 12.31
CA GLU A 113 -5.82 -9.64 13.14
C GLU A 113 -5.68 -9.31 14.64
N PRO A 114 -4.83 -8.37 15.09
CA PRO A 114 -4.73 -7.99 16.50
C PRO A 114 -6.03 -7.44 17.09
N LEU A 115 -6.83 -6.71 16.29
CA LEU A 115 -8.13 -6.21 16.72
C LEU A 115 -9.12 -7.36 16.95
N VAL A 116 -9.16 -8.34 16.05
CA VAL A 116 -10.00 -9.54 16.21
C VAL A 116 -9.55 -10.37 17.41
N GLN A 117 -8.24 -10.55 17.62
CA GLN A 117 -7.72 -11.25 18.79
C GLN A 117 -8.14 -10.58 20.12
N ARG A 118 -8.24 -9.24 20.12
CA ARG A 118 -8.58 -8.45 21.31
C ARG A 118 -10.08 -8.32 21.57
N TYR A 119 -10.85 -8.06 20.53
CA TYR A 119 -12.28 -7.68 20.62
C TYR A 119 -13.22 -8.75 20.08
N GLY A 120 -12.72 -9.76 19.36
CA GLY A 120 -13.50 -10.73 18.61
C GLY A 120 -13.89 -10.23 17.22
N GLN A 121 -14.54 -11.09 16.44
CA GLN A 121 -15.04 -10.73 15.11
C GLN A 121 -16.18 -9.70 15.22
N PRO A 122 -16.21 -8.65 14.38
CA PRO A 122 -17.38 -7.78 14.21
C PRO A 122 -18.56 -8.60 13.66
N LEU A 123 -19.72 -8.57 14.32
CA LEU A 123 -20.91 -9.34 13.91
C LEU A 123 -22.11 -8.40 13.74
N SER A 124 -23.00 -8.70 12.80
CA SER A 124 -24.33 -8.07 12.72
C SER A 124 -25.26 -8.62 13.81
N PRO A 125 -26.46 -8.04 14.02
CA PRO A 125 -27.42 -8.55 15.00
C PRO A 125 -27.91 -9.97 14.67
N SER A 126 -27.80 -10.39 13.41
CA SER A 126 -28.13 -11.73 12.93
C SER A 126 -26.94 -12.71 13.00
N GLY A 127 -25.77 -12.26 13.46
CA GLY A 127 -24.58 -13.08 13.69
C GLY A 127 -23.67 -13.26 12.48
N TRP A 128 -23.87 -12.51 11.40
CA TRP A 128 -22.98 -12.54 10.23
C TRP A 128 -21.74 -11.67 10.47
N GLU A 129 -20.57 -12.18 10.09
CA GLU A 129 -19.32 -11.41 10.16
C GLU A 129 -19.40 -10.16 9.28
N GLN A 130 -19.04 -9.01 9.86
CA GLN A 130 -18.92 -7.75 9.16
C GLN A 130 -17.45 -7.49 8.81
N GLU A 131 -17.23 -6.83 7.69
CA GLU A 131 -15.89 -6.53 7.18
C GLU A 131 -15.76 -5.07 6.76
N LEU A 132 -14.55 -4.52 6.92
CA LEU A 132 -14.24 -3.19 6.45
C LEU A 132 -14.06 -3.23 4.93
N LEU A 133 -14.95 -2.54 4.22
CA LEU A 133 -14.84 -2.32 2.80
C LEU A 133 -14.05 -1.05 2.54
N VAL A 134 -13.03 -1.15 1.69
CA VAL A 134 -12.22 -0.02 1.25
C VAL A 134 -12.51 0.26 -0.22
N ILE A 135 -13.12 1.40 -0.51
CA ILE A 135 -13.50 1.81 -1.86
C ILE A 135 -12.46 2.81 -2.38
N GLY A 136 -11.78 2.45 -3.45
CA GLY A 136 -10.88 3.34 -4.17
C GLY A 136 -11.65 4.25 -5.11
N MET A 137 -11.49 5.57 -4.95
CA MET A 137 -12.13 6.60 -5.76
C MET A 137 -11.13 7.25 -6.72
N GLY A 138 -11.61 8.18 -7.54
CA GLY A 138 -10.76 8.99 -8.43
C GLY A 138 -9.87 8.12 -9.32
N LYS A 139 -8.58 8.45 -9.37
CA LYS A 139 -7.61 7.74 -10.21
C LYS A 139 -7.38 6.30 -9.78
N LEU A 140 -7.50 5.99 -8.48
CA LEU A 140 -7.42 4.62 -7.99
C LEU A 140 -8.61 3.81 -8.51
N GLY A 141 -9.83 4.33 -8.38
CA GLY A 141 -11.04 3.68 -8.89
C GLY A 141 -11.06 3.55 -10.43
N GLY A 142 -10.45 4.51 -11.13
CA GLY A 142 -10.28 4.49 -12.60
C GLY A 142 -9.08 3.68 -13.09
N ARG A 143 -8.28 3.08 -12.21
CA ARG A 143 -7.02 2.36 -12.51
C ARG A 143 -5.94 3.18 -13.24
N GLU A 144 -5.92 4.49 -13.00
CA GLU A 144 -5.05 5.44 -13.69
C GLU A 144 -4.10 6.19 -12.71
N LEU A 145 -3.71 5.53 -11.60
CA LEU A 145 -2.80 6.13 -10.63
C LEU A 145 -1.44 6.43 -11.25
N ASN A 146 -0.88 7.60 -10.94
CA ASN A 146 0.49 7.94 -11.30
C ASN A 146 1.40 8.01 -10.06
N VAL A 147 2.71 8.08 -10.27
CA VAL A 147 3.74 8.00 -9.20
C VAL A 147 3.58 9.04 -8.06
N SER A 148 2.93 10.17 -8.35
CA SER A 148 2.70 11.27 -7.40
C SER A 148 1.26 11.36 -6.86
N SER A 149 0.37 10.47 -7.30
CA SER A 149 -1.05 10.52 -6.96
C SER A 149 -1.31 10.24 -5.48
N ASP A 150 -2.35 10.90 -4.98
CA ASP A 150 -3.01 10.54 -3.72
C ASP A 150 -3.89 9.31 -3.98
N ILE A 151 -4.14 8.53 -2.93
CA ILE A 151 -5.18 7.49 -2.98
C ILE A 151 -6.42 8.01 -2.27
N ASP A 152 -7.49 8.20 -3.04
CA ASP A 152 -8.79 8.62 -2.54
C ASP A 152 -9.54 7.38 -2.04
N LEU A 153 -9.81 7.30 -0.73
CA LEU A 153 -10.44 6.14 -0.11
C LEU A 153 -11.74 6.51 0.61
N ILE A 154 -12.71 5.60 0.57
CA ILE A 154 -13.90 5.61 1.42
C ILE A 154 -13.94 4.30 2.19
N PHE A 155 -14.21 4.38 3.50
CA PHE A 155 -14.36 3.21 4.36
C PHE A 155 -15.83 3.02 4.73
N THR A 156 -16.31 1.78 4.62
CA THR A 156 -17.68 1.43 4.96
C THR A 156 -17.77 -0.04 5.38
N TYR A 157 -18.88 -0.45 6.00
CA TYR A 157 -19.17 -1.84 6.33
C TYR A 157 -20.67 -2.07 6.22
N PRO A 158 -21.15 -3.33 6.10
CA PRO A 158 -22.55 -3.56 5.74
C PRO A 158 -23.55 -3.15 6.83
N GLU A 159 -23.47 -3.77 8.02
CA GLU A 159 -24.46 -3.58 9.09
C GLU A 159 -23.79 -3.16 10.41
N ASP A 160 -24.50 -2.35 11.20
CA ASP A 160 -24.14 -2.11 12.59
C ASP A 160 -24.24 -3.39 13.45
N GLY A 161 -23.67 -3.34 14.64
CA GLY A 161 -23.60 -4.49 15.54
C GLY A 161 -22.43 -4.38 16.50
N ASP A 162 -21.98 -5.52 17.00
CA ASP A 162 -21.00 -5.61 18.07
C ASP A 162 -20.00 -6.74 17.82
N THR A 163 -18.80 -6.61 18.37
CA THR A 163 -17.78 -7.64 18.31
C THR A 163 -18.07 -8.82 19.25
N GLY A 164 -17.83 -10.05 18.80
CA GLY A 164 -18.15 -11.27 19.55
C GLY A 164 -17.13 -11.72 20.63
N GLY A 165 -16.17 -10.89 21.03
CA GLY A 165 -15.10 -11.27 21.96
C GLY A 165 -15.37 -10.89 23.42
N LYS A 166 -14.38 -11.12 24.30
CA LYS A 166 -14.50 -10.88 25.75
C LYS A 166 -14.73 -9.41 26.11
N LYS A 167 -14.11 -8.51 25.35
CA LYS A 167 -14.33 -7.08 25.45
C LYS A 167 -15.11 -6.66 24.21
N VAL A 168 -16.40 -6.43 24.39
CA VAL A 168 -17.31 -6.02 23.32
C VAL A 168 -17.13 -4.53 23.03
N ILE A 169 -17.02 -4.19 21.75
CA ILE A 169 -17.13 -2.83 21.21
C ILE A 169 -18.08 -2.87 20.00
N SER A 170 -18.65 -1.72 19.63
CA SER A 170 -19.49 -1.65 18.43
C SER A 170 -18.67 -1.87 17.16
N ASN A 171 -19.32 -2.34 16.10
CA ASN A 171 -18.71 -2.47 14.76
C ASN A 171 -18.17 -1.11 14.29
N PHE A 172 -18.91 -0.03 14.51
CA PHE A 172 -18.45 1.33 14.25
C PHE A 172 -17.10 1.62 14.94
N GLU A 173 -16.98 1.36 16.25
CA GLU A 173 -15.73 1.61 16.98
C GLU A 173 -14.59 0.71 16.47
N PHE A 174 -14.88 -0.57 16.20
CA PHE A 174 -13.90 -1.50 15.67
C PHE A 174 -13.33 -1.01 14.33
N PHE A 175 -14.20 -0.66 13.39
CA PHE A 175 -13.81 -0.23 12.05
C PHE A 175 -13.24 1.19 12.01
N GLU A 176 -13.65 2.08 12.92
CA GLU A 176 -13.02 3.38 13.07
C GLU A 176 -11.56 3.23 13.53
N ARG A 177 -11.28 2.29 14.46
CA ARG A 177 -9.92 1.97 14.89
C ARG A 177 -9.10 1.37 13.75
N LEU A 178 -9.63 0.38 13.04
CA LEU A 178 -8.96 -0.25 11.89
C LEU A 178 -8.66 0.78 10.80
N GLY A 179 -9.63 1.60 10.42
CA GLY A 179 -9.47 2.66 9.42
C GLY A 179 -8.39 3.68 9.79
N LYS A 180 -8.35 4.11 11.06
CA LYS A 180 -7.28 5.02 11.55
C LYS A 180 -5.90 4.37 11.45
N GLN A 181 -5.77 3.11 11.85
CA GLN A 181 -4.50 2.37 11.75
C GLN A 181 -4.06 2.17 10.30
N LEU A 182 -5.02 1.88 9.41
CA LEU A 182 -4.76 1.71 7.98
C LEU A 182 -4.22 3.00 7.35
N ILE A 183 -4.86 4.14 7.62
CA ILE A 183 -4.38 5.46 7.17
C ILE A 183 -2.96 5.72 7.68
N GLN A 184 -2.70 5.49 8.97
CA GLN A 184 -1.38 5.70 9.55
C GLN A 184 -0.31 4.81 8.92
N ALA A 185 -0.60 3.52 8.70
CA ALA A 185 0.34 2.59 8.09
C ALA A 185 0.79 3.04 6.69
N LEU A 186 -0.15 3.58 5.91
CA LEU A 186 0.05 4.05 4.55
C LEU A 186 0.65 5.46 4.45
N ALA A 187 0.17 6.40 5.28
CA ALA A 187 0.43 7.84 5.14
C ALA A 187 1.54 8.38 6.03
N ASP A 188 1.84 7.75 7.17
CA ASP A 188 2.86 8.29 8.09
C ASP A 188 4.22 8.38 7.38
N VAL A 189 4.91 9.50 7.55
CA VAL A 189 6.28 9.66 7.06
C VAL A 189 7.23 9.07 8.09
N THR A 190 8.02 8.07 7.69
CA THR A 190 9.10 7.49 8.51
C THR A 190 10.46 7.74 7.87
N GLU A 191 11.53 7.21 8.45
CA GLU A 191 12.87 7.24 7.86
C GLU A 191 12.95 6.62 6.45
N HIS A 192 12.02 5.71 6.12
CA HIS A 192 11.91 5.09 4.80
C HIS A 192 10.92 5.81 3.88
N GLY A 193 10.35 6.94 4.31
CA GLY A 193 9.32 7.69 3.60
C GLY A 193 7.89 7.26 3.98
N GLN A 194 6.96 7.50 3.07
CA GLN A 194 5.54 7.13 3.20
C GLN A 194 5.13 6.20 2.04
N VAL A 195 4.06 5.43 2.21
CA VAL A 195 3.55 4.54 1.14
C VAL A 195 2.66 5.33 0.18
N PHE A 196 1.63 6.00 0.68
CA PHE A 196 0.79 6.88 -0.13
C PHE A 196 0.30 8.04 0.73
N ARG A 197 0.09 9.20 0.11
CA ARG A 197 -0.80 10.19 0.71
C ARG A 197 -2.23 9.64 0.56
N VAL A 198 -3.00 9.67 1.64
CA VAL A 198 -4.38 9.17 1.66
C VAL A 198 -5.32 10.36 1.77
N ASP A 199 -6.28 10.47 0.85
CA ASP A 199 -7.35 11.46 0.89
C ASP A 199 -8.69 10.76 1.23
N MET A 200 -9.35 11.25 2.27
CA MET A 200 -10.63 10.72 2.77
C MET A 200 -11.81 11.67 2.51
N ARG A 201 -11.61 12.77 1.76
CA ARG A 201 -12.59 13.86 1.61
C ARG A 201 -13.83 13.48 0.81
N LEU A 202 -13.75 12.45 -0.01
CA LEU A 202 -14.89 11.97 -0.81
C LEU A 202 -15.89 11.13 -0.02
N ARG A 203 -15.61 10.82 1.26
CA ARG A 203 -16.55 10.10 2.13
C ARG A 203 -17.81 10.93 2.41
N PRO A 204 -18.95 10.29 2.75
CA PRO A 204 -20.19 11.01 3.07
C PRO A 204 -19.98 12.10 4.12
N ASN A 205 -20.53 13.29 3.87
CA ASN A 205 -20.35 14.50 4.68
C ASN A 205 -18.90 15.04 4.77
N GLY A 206 -18.00 14.54 3.93
CA GLY A 206 -16.61 15.00 3.80
C GLY A 206 -15.86 14.99 5.13
N ASP A 207 -15.07 16.03 5.37
CA ASP A 207 -14.23 16.14 6.58
C ASP A 207 -15.04 16.21 7.89
N SER A 208 -16.31 16.61 7.82
CA SER A 208 -17.22 16.69 8.96
C SER A 208 -17.92 15.36 9.27
N GLY A 209 -17.83 14.37 8.37
CA GLY A 209 -18.42 13.04 8.53
C GLY A 209 -17.53 12.08 9.31
N PRO A 210 -18.12 10.98 9.84
CA PRO A 210 -17.34 9.92 10.46
C PRO A 210 -16.34 9.33 9.46
N LEU A 211 -15.26 8.73 9.97
CA LEU A 211 -14.24 8.12 9.12
C LEU A 211 -14.78 6.90 8.35
N VAL A 212 -15.68 6.16 9.00
CA VAL A 212 -16.34 4.96 8.49
C VAL A 212 -17.84 5.08 8.71
N ALA A 213 -18.65 4.49 7.83
CA ALA A 213 -20.11 4.44 7.98
C ALA A 213 -20.65 3.05 7.60
N SER A 214 -21.70 2.61 8.28
CA SER A 214 -22.52 1.46 7.85
C SER A 214 -23.32 1.80 6.59
N PHE A 215 -24.00 0.82 6.00
CA PHE A 215 -24.96 1.07 4.90
C PHE A 215 -26.33 1.57 5.39
N ASP A 216 -26.55 1.54 6.70
CA ASP A 216 -27.82 1.88 7.37
C ASP A 216 -28.07 3.40 7.50
#